data_AF-A0A3D0P0P1-F1
#
_entry.id   AF-A0A3D0P0P1-F1
#
_cell.length_a   1.000
_cell.length_b   1.000
_cell.length_c   1.000
_cell.angle_alpha   90.00
_cell.angle_beta   90.00
_cell.angle_gamma   90.00
#
_symmetry.space_group_name_H-M   'P 1'
#
loop_
_entity.id
_entity.type
_entity.pdbx_description
1 polymer ?
#
loop_
_entity_poly.entity_id
_entity_poly.type
_entity_poly.pdbx_seq_one_letter_code
_entity_poly.pdbx_strand_id
1 'polypeptide(L)'
;MENPLATTAELPSRTALSYYVKIAVSALGILALAGALAAVPFTPIGFSYIFILAFAVFAAPRMTLQLSGSNLTLSFSDAVVFFTFIVYGGELAVITAFVETFSNCVYLKKRRKESPRYFVIFNSSLSALIAAATYGVVELFSRAAYGSAFIELRLTDTRTLAAVLGITALAHFFFSSAFAAFYQKLRTQGSFLEIWKTHCVSSALTHFTGAGIAGATFKVFNYGDVALGVISFIVIAVAYINYRTLINEINRSIANVEEAERQKADSERRRAEIEKARRKEAESYAEELCRSLEKEARANDALRKSERELQHAASHDSLTGLANRKHLNDILGELISGYRQDPSATFQVLFLDIRSFKNINDT
;
A
#
# COMPACT_ATOMS: atom_id res chain seq x y z
N MET A 1 10.06 -64.53 -15.39
CA MET A 1 10.73 -63.68 -14.38
C MET A 1 11.66 -62.75 -15.15
N GLU A 2 11.16 -61.59 -15.58
CA GLU A 2 12.02 -60.51 -16.07
C GLU A 2 11.47 -59.21 -15.48
N ASN A 3 12.36 -58.51 -14.77
CA ASN A 3 12.11 -57.32 -13.98
C ASN A 3 12.51 -56.10 -14.83
N PRO A 4 11.62 -55.16 -15.16
CA PRO A 4 11.99 -53.98 -15.92
C PRO A 4 12.61 -52.94 -14.99
N LEU A 5 13.93 -52.77 -15.11
CA LEU A 5 14.66 -51.60 -14.63
C LEU A 5 14.23 -50.37 -15.47
N ALA A 6 13.14 -49.72 -15.06
CA ALA A 6 12.84 -48.35 -15.43
C ALA A 6 13.35 -47.42 -14.33
N THR A 7 14.62 -47.01 -14.44
CA THR A 7 15.19 -45.90 -13.67
C THR A 7 14.54 -44.59 -14.15
N THR A 8 13.36 -44.27 -13.64
CA THR A 8 12.81 -42.92 -13.74
C THR A 8 13.63 -42.03 -12.83
N ALA A 9 14.61 -41.33 -13.40
CA ALA A 9 15.31 -40.25 -12.71
C ALA A 9 14.28 -39.23 -12.22
N GLU A 10 14.05 -39.17 -10.91
CA GLU A 10 13.17 -38.18 -10.30
C GLU A 10 13.64 -36.78 -10.71
N LEU A 11 12.78 -36.03 -11.40
CA LEU A 11 13.09 -34.65 -11.78
C LEU A 11 13.38 -33.84 -10.52
N PRO A 12 14.50 -33.10 -10.45
CA PRO A 12 14.84 -32.32 -9.27
C PRO A 12 13.74 -31.31 -8.96
N SER A 13 13.44 -31.13 -7.67
CA SER A 13 12.48 -30.11 -7.22
C SER A 13 12.87 -28.73 -7.77
N ARG A 14 11.89 -27.88 -8.08
CA ARG A 14 12.12 -26.53 -8.66
C ARG A 14 13.14 -25.70 -7.86
N THR A 15 13.18 -25.90 -6.55
CA THR A 15 14.15 -25.28 -5.63
C THR A 15 15.57 -25.77 -5.86
N ALA A 16 15.76 -27.08 -6.04
CA ALA A 16 17.05 -27.67 -6.39
C ALA A 16 17.51 -27.23 -7.79
N LEU A 17 16.61 -27.21 -8.77
CA LEU A 17 16.90 -26.72 -10.12
C LEU A 17 17.36 -25.25 -10.10
N SER A 18 16.66 -24.39 -9.35
CA SER A 18 17.06 -22.98 -9.18
C SER A 18 18.44 -22.85 -8.52
N TYR A 19 18.81 -23.77 -7.64
CA TYR A 19 20.13 -23.79 -7.00
C TYR A 19 21.25 -24.18 -7.97
N TYR A 20 21.07 -25.25 -8.75
CA TYR A 20 22.04 -25.67 -9.76
C TYR A 20 22.27 -24.59 -10.82
N VAL A 21 21.20 -23.91 -11.27
CA VAL A 21 21.31 -22.79 -12.21
C VAL A 21 22.14 -21.65 -11.63
N LYS A 22 22.00 -21.32 -10.33
CA LYS A 22 22.85 -20.30 -9.70
C LYS A 22 24.32 -20.67 -9.73
N ILE A 23 24.65 -21.93 -9.42
CA ILE A 23 26.05 -22.40 -9.43
C ILE A 23 26.61 -22.36 -10.85
N ALA A 24 25.88 -22.89 -11.82
CA ALA A 24 26.29 -22.90 -13.22
C ALA A 24 26.55 -21.49 -13.76
N VAL A 25 25.62 -20.55 -13.52
CA VAL A 25 25.77 -19.14 -13.92
C VAL A 25 26.94 -18.48 -13.20
N SER A 26 27.13 -18.77 -11.91
CA SER A 26 28.26 -18.22 -11.15
C SER A 26 29.60 -18.70 -11.71
N ALA A 27 29.70 -19.99 -12.04
CA ALA A 27 30.90 -20.59 -12.62
C ALA A 27 31.18 -20.03 -14.03
N LEU A 28 30.17 -19.98 -14.90
CA LEU A 28 30.30 -19.41 -16.25
C LEU A 28 30.69 -17.93 -16.21
N GLY A 29 30.11 -17.14 -15.31
CA GLY A 29 30.47 -15.74 -15.16
C GLY A 29 31.90 -15.53 -14.62
N ILE A 30 32.37 -16.39 -13.70
CA ILE A 30 33.76 -16.36 -13.24
C ILE A 30 34.72 -16.74 -14.37
N LEU A 31 34.37 -17.74 -15.20
CA LEU A 31 35.15 -18.10 -16.37
C LEU A 31 35.20 -16.96 -17.40
N ALA A 32 34.07 -16.28 -17.65
CA ALA A 32 34.03 -15.10 -18.51
C ALA A 32 34.91 -13.97 -17.97
N LEU A 33 34.87 -13.73 -16.65
CA LEU A 33 35.73 -12.75 -15.99
C LEU A 33 37.22 -13.11 -16.10
N ALA A 34 37.57 -14.38 -15.87
CA ALA A 34 38.95 -14.85 -15.99
C ALA A 34 39.45 -14.75 -17.44
N GLY A 35 38.61 -15.09 -18.41
CA GLY A 35 38.91 -14.91 -19.84
C GLY A 35 39.12 -13.44 -20.19
N ALA A 36 38.27 -12.55 -19.70
CA ALA A 36 38.42 -11.11 -19.89
C ALA A 36 39.74 -10.60 -19.28
N LEU A 37 40.05 -10.99 -18.04
CA LEU A 37 41.31 -10.62 -17.37
C LEU A 37 42.55 -11.11 -18.12
N ALA A 38 42.51 -12.31 -18.68
CA ALA A 38 43.61 -12.87 -19.47
C ALA A 38 43.77 -12.21 -20.84
N ALA A 39 42.68 -11.70 -21.41
CA ALA A 39 42.66 -11.04 -22.71
C ALA A 39 42.98 -9.53 -22.64
N VAL A 40 43.04 -8.93 -21.44
CA VAL A 40 43.43 -7.52 -21.30
C VAL A 40 44.86 -7.33 -21.83
N PRO A 41 45.08 -6.46 -22.82
CA PRO A 41 46.42 -6.21 -23.33
C PRO A 41 47.33 -5.65 -22.22
N PHE A 42 48.60 -6.04 -22.20
CA PHE A 42 49.63 -5.54 -21.26
C PHE A 42 49.96 -4.04 -21.44
N THR A 43 49.17 -3.30 -22.22
CA THR A 43 49.30 -1.86 -22.33
C THR A 43 48.97 -1.22 -20.98
N PRO A 44 49.67 -0.14 -20.59
CA PRO A 44 49.38 0.52 -19.33
C PRO A 44 47.94 1.03 -19.35
N ILE A 45 47.10 0.39 -18.54
CA ILE A 45 45.74 0.82 -18.28
C ILE A 45 45.84 2.24 -17.71
N GLY A 46 45.38 3.22 -18.49
CA GLY A 46 45.48 4.62 -18.11
C GLY A 46 44.75 4.93 -16.79
N PHE A 47 45.20 5.95 -16.08
CA PHE A 47 44.55 6.45 -14.85
C PHE A 47 43.05 6.73 -15.04
N SER A 48 42.63 7.01 -16.27
CA SER A 48 41.24 7.21 -16.67
C SER A 48 40.35 5.97 -16.46
N TYR A 49 40.86 4.74 -16.66
CA TYR A 49 40.09 3.54 -16.37
C TYR A 49 39.97 3.28 -14.87
N ILE A 50 41.04 3.56 -14.10
CA ILE A 50 41.00 3.47 -12.63
C ILE A 50 39.94 4.43 -12.07
N PHE A 51 39.82 5.64 -12.63
CA PHE A 51 38.78 6.58 -12.25
C PHE A 51 37.37 6.03 -12.55
N ILE A 52 37.17 5.37 -13.70
CA ILE A 52 35.89 4.73 -14.04
C ILE A 52 35.56 3.61 -13.07
N LEU A 53 36.54 2.76 -12.71
CA LEU A 53 36.34 1.72 -11.70
C LEU A 53 36.00 2.33 -10.32
N ALA A 54 36.69 3.40 -9.92
CA ALA A 54 36.37 4.10 -8.68
C ALA A 54 34.94 4.67 -8.72
N PHE A 55 34.53 5.28 -9.84
CA PHE A 55 33.16 5.75 -10.04
C PHE A 55 32.14 4.59 -9.98
N ALA A 56 32.44 3.46 -10.61
CA ALA A 56 31.62 2.25 -10.60
C ALA A 56 31.45 1.65 -9.19
N VAL A 57 32.46 1.78 -8.32
CA VAL A 57 32.44 1.26 -6.95
C VAL A 57 31.74 2.24 -5.99
N PHE A 58 32.02 3.54 -6.12
CA PHE A 58 31.64 4.54 -5.13
C PHE A 58 30.44 5.39 -5.51
N ALA A 59 30.22 5.69 -6.78
CA ALA A 59 29.14 6.59 -7.21
C ALA A 59 27.96 5.83 -7.83
N ALA A 60 28.22 5.00 -8.84
CA ALA A 60 27.17 4.33 -9.64
C ALA A 60 26.14 3.55 -8.79
N PRO A 61 26.53 2.76 -7.76
CA PRO A 61 25.58 1.99 -6.95
C PRO A 61 24.63 2.85 -6.11
N ARG A 62 24.96 4.12 -5.91
CA ARG A 62 24.17 5.08 -5.13
C ARG A 62 23.21 5.89 -6.01
N MET A 63 23.29 5.73 -7.33
CA MET A 63 22.53 6.51 -8.30
C MET A 63 21.34 5.75 -8.90
N THR A 64 20.94 4.60 -8.37
CA THR A 64 19.71 3.93 -8.81
C THR A 64 18.47 4.71 -8.38
N LEU A 65 17.65 5.14 -9.34
CA LEU A 65 16.40 5.86 -9.13
C LEU A 65 15.22 4.90 -9.32
N GLN A 66 14.22 4.94 -8.44
CA GLN A 66 12.94 4.25 -8.63
C GLN A 66 11.86 5.30 -8.86
N LEU A 67 11.13 5.19 -9.98
CA LEU A 67 10.08 6.14 -10.32
C LEU A 67 8.81 5.79 -9.54
N SER A 68 8.43 6.68 -8.62
CA SER A 68 7.22 6.53 -7.77
C SER A 68 5.98 6.24 -8.61
N GLY A 69 5.18 5.25 -8.20
CA GLY A 69 3.96 4.82 -8.89
C GLY A 69 4.15 3.75 -9.97
N SER A 70 5.36 3.26 -10.22
CA SER A 70 5.63 2.20 -11.21
C SER A 70 6.77 1.26 -10.78
N ASN A 71 6.85 0.05 -11.36
CA ASN A 71 8.00 -0.87 -11.18
C ASN A 71 9.24 -0.43 -12.03
N LEU A 72 9.32 0.85 -12.39
CA LEU A 72 10.30 1.39 -13.31
C LEU A 72 11.52 1.88 -12.52
N THR A 73 12.64 1.17 -12.68
CA THR A 73 13.92 1.55 -12.07
C THR A 73 14.83 2.13 -13.13
N LEU A 74 15.39 3.32 -12.90
CA LEU A 74 16.44 3.90 -13.73
C LEU A 74 17.78 3.68 -13.04
N SER A 75 18.65 2.85 -13.62
CA SER A 75 20.00 2.60 -13.13
C SER A 75 21.04 3.29 -14.02
N PHE A 76 21.97 4.01 -13.40
CA PHE A 76 23.12 4.60 -14.09
C PHE A 76 24.30 3.61 -14.24
N SER A 77 24.17 2.40 -13.68
CA SER A 77 25.18 1.35 -13.76
C SER A 77 25.52 1.00 -15.22
N ASP A 78 24.50 0.80 -16.05
CA ASP A 78 24.69 0.33 -17.42
C ASP A 78 25.41 1.36 -18.28
N ALA A 79 25.23 2.65 -17.97
CA ALA A 79 25.96 3.73 -18.63
C ALA A 79 27.47 3.60 -18.41
N VAL A 80 27.92 3.20 -17.22
CA VAL A 80 29.34 3.02 -16.91
C VAL A 80 29.91 1.81 -17.66
N VAL A 81 29.15 0.72 -17.72
CA VAL A 81 29.54 -0.49 -18.47
C VAL A 81 29.62 -0.19 -19.97
N PHE A 82 28.60 0.43 -20.56
CA PHE A 82 28.60 0.80 -21.98
C PHE A 82 29.64 1.86 -22.31
N PHE A 83 29.91 2.82 -21.42
CA PHE A 83 30.98 3.79 -21.61
C PHE A 83 32.35 3.11 -21.60
N THR A 84 32.56 2.16 -20.68
CA THR A 84 33.77 1.35 -20.68
C THR A 84 33.90 0.55 -21.96
N PHE A 85 32.78 -0.02 -22.43
CA PHE A 85 32.71 -0.81 -23.65
C PHE A 85 33.21 -0.03 -24.87
N ILE A 86 32.74 1.21 -25.07
CA ILE A 86 33.11 2.04 -26.22
C ILE A 86 34.50 2.71 -26.09
N VAL A 87 35.01 2.93 -24.88
CA VAL A 87 36.32 3.59 -24.69
C VAL A 87 37.47 2.59 -24.58
N TYR A 88 37.25 1.45 -23.92
CA TYR A 88 38.30 0.53 -23.51
C TYR A 88 38.17 -0.89 -24.08
N GLY A 89 37.06 -1.20 -24.75
CA GLY A 89 36.81 -2.53 -25.30
C GLY A 89 35.93 -3.42 -24.42
N GLY A 90 35.61 -4.60 -24.94
CA GLY A 90 34.68 -5.54 -24.31
C GLY A 90 35.25 -6.20 -23.05
N GLU A 91 36.55 -6.48 -23.02
CA GLU A 91 37.24 -7.17 -21.94
C GLU A 91 37.18 -6.34 -20.64
N LEU A 92 37.55 -5.07 -20.72
CA LEU A 92 37.49 -4.15 -19.59
C LEU A 92 36.05 -3.83 -19.18
N ALA A 93 35.09 -3.86 -20.13
CA ALA A 93 33.67 -3.73 -19.82
C ALA A 93 33.12 -4.92 -19.02
N VAL A 94 33.56 -6.15 -19.32
CA VAL A 94 33.19 -7.35 -18.55
C VAL A 94 33.70 -7.25 -17.10
N ILE A 95 34.94 -6.81 -16.93
CA ILE A 95 35.53 -6.59 -15.59
C ILE A 95 34.74 -5.49 -14.85
N THR A 96 34.45 -4.39 -15.52
CA THR A 96 33.69 -3.27 -14.94
C THR A 96 32.28 -3.70 -14.54
N ALA A 97 31.58 -4.48 -15.36
CA ALA A 97 30.27 -5.03 -15.05
C ALA A 97 30.30 -5.91 -13.80
N PHE A 98 31.31 -6.78 -13.67
CA PHE A 98 31.48 -7.59 -12.46
C PHE A 98 31.69 -6.71 -11.22
N VAL A 99 32.65 -5.78 -11.29
CA VAL A 99 33.08 -4.94 -10.14
C VAL A 99 31.98 -3.98 -9.70
N GLU A 100 31.30 -3.34 -10.64
CA GLU A 100 30.13 -2.50 -10.37
C GLU A 100 29.07 -3.31 -9.62
N THR A 101 28.68 -4.45 -10.19
CA THR A 101 27.54 -5.21 -9.68
C THR A 101 27.90 -5.87 -8.34
N PHE A 102 29.16 -6.27 -8.16
CA PHE A 102 29.68 -6.71 -6.87
C PHE A 102 29.57 -5.61 -5.81
N SER A 103 30.04 -4.40 -6.12
CA SER A 103 29.99 -3.26 -5.21
C SER A 103 28.54 -2.89 -4.86
N ASN A 104 27.65 -2.90 -5.86
CA ASN A 104 26.23 -2.65 -5.68
C ASN A 104 25.57 -3.72 -4.80
N CYS A 105 25.83 -5.00 -5.06
CA CYS A 105 25.29 -6.08 -4.24
C CYS A 105 25.80 -6.05 -2.79
N VAL A 106 27.08 -5.68 -2.56
CA VAL A 106 27.63 -5.48 -1.22
C VAL A 106 26.96 -4.31 -0.50
N TYR A 107 26.76 -3.20 -1.20
CA TYR A 107 26.06 -2.03 -0.67
C TYR A 107 24.60 -2.37 -0.29
N LEU A 108 23.87 -3.06 -1.16
CA LEU A 108 22.49 -3.48 -0.91
C LEU A 108 22.38 -4.53 0.20
N LYS A 109 23.36 -5.45 0.30
CA LYS A 109 23.39 -6.46 1.36
C LYS A 109 23.44 -5.83 2.75
N LYS A 110 24.14 -4.70 2.93
CA LYS A 110 24.17 -3.97 4.22
C LYS A 110 22.82 -3.38 4.63
N ARG A 111 21.90 -3.18 3.69
CA ARG A 111 20.57 -2.56 3.93
C ARG A 111 19.43 -3.56 3.99
N ARG A 112 19.66 -4.83 3.64
CA ARG A 112 18.65 -5.89 3.66
C ARG A 112 18.66 -6.62 5.01
N LYS A 113 17.47 -6.85 5.58
CA LYS A 113 17.30 -7.71 6.78
C LYS A 113 17.71 -9.16 6.51
N GLU A 114 17.45 -9.68 5.31
CA GLU A 114 17.84 -11.03 4.89
C GLU A 114 18.46 -11.00 3.48
N SER A 115 19.57 -11.70 3.29
CA SER A 115 20.25 -11.81 2.00
C SER A 115 20.52 -13.28 1.67
N PRO A 116 20.07 -13.78 0.49
CA PRO A 116 20.29 -15.17 0.11
C PRO A 116 21.78 -15.57 0.12
N ARG A 117 22.07 -16.80 0.53
CA ARG A 117 23.39 -17.43 0.35
C ARG A 117 23.72 -17.35 -1.16
N TYR A 118 24.90 -16.80 -1.48
CA TYR A 118 25.40 -16.53 -2.85
C TYR A 118 24.83 -15.31 -3.59
N PHE A 119 24.05 -14.43 -2.95
CA PHE A 119 23.46 -13.26 -3.61
C PHE A 119 24.48 -12.39 -4.36
N VAL A 120 25.60 -12.04 -3.73
CA VAL A 120 26.61 -11.15 -4.32
C VAL A 120 27.27 -11.82 -5.53
N ILE A 121 27.90 -12.99 -5.32
CA ILE A 121 28.66 -13.66 -6.37
C ILE A 121 27.79 -14.03 -7.58
N PHE A 122 26.56 -14.48 -7.34
CA PHE A 122 25.63 -14.84 -8.42
C PHE A 122 25.30 -13.64 -9.31
N ASN A 123 24.94 -12.49 -8.72
CA ASN A 123 24.58 -11.31 -9.51
C ASN A 123 25.79 -10.70 -10.22
N SER A 124 26.96 -10.65 -9.57
CA SER A 124 28.19 -10.16 -10.20
C SER A 124 28.63 -11.03 -11.37
N SER A 125 28.61 -12.36 -11.19
CA SER A 125 28.92 -13.31 -12.26
C SER A 125 27.91 -13.24 -13.40
N LEU A 126 26.62 -13.09 -13.10
CA LEU A 126 25.59 -12.91 -14.12
C LEU A 126 25.83 -11.63 -14.94
N SER A 127 26.14 -10.53 -14.27
CA SER A 127 26.45 -9.25 -14.94
C SER A 127 27.66 -9.38 -15.88
N ALA A 128 28.73 -10.02 -15.42
CA ALA A 128 29.90 -10.33 -16.24
C ALA A 128 29.55 -11.22 -17.44
N LEU A 129 28.72 -12.24 -17.24
CA LEU A 129 28.28 -13.15 -18.29
C LEU A 129 27.44 -12.43 -19.36
N ILE A 130 26.52 -11.57 -18.93
CA ILE A 130 25.71 -10.74 -19.83
C ILE A 130 26.60 -9.77 -20.61
N ALA A 131 27.57 -9.13 -19.96
CA ALA A 131 28.52 -8.24 -20.62
C ALA A 131 29.38 -9.00 -21.65
N ALA A 132 29.84 -10.21 -21.33
CA ALA A 132 30.62 -11.04 -22.25
C ALA A 132 29.79 -11.52 -23.45
N ALA A 133 28.54 -11.93 -23.22
CA ALA A 133 27.62 -12.29 -24.29
C ALA A 133 27.31 -11.09 -25.19
N THR A 134 27.12 -9.91 -24.59
CA THR A 134 26.96 -8.64 -25.32
C THR A 134 28.19 -8.35 -26.16
N TYR A 135 29.39 -8.53 -25.61
CA TYR A 135 30.64 -8.34 -26.35
C TYR A 135 30.72 -9.24 -27.58
N GLY A 136 30.42 -10.53 -27.43
CA GLY A 136 30.40 -11.47 -28.56
C GLY A 136 29.43 -11.03 -29.68
N VAL A 137 28.26 -10.49 -29.33
CA VAL A 137 27.30 -9.97 -30.33
C VAL A 137 27.83 -8.72 -31.02
N VAL A 138 28.42 -7.78 -30.28
CA VAL A 138 28.96 -6.55 -30.86
C VAL A 138 30.17 -6.83 -31.74
N GLU A 139 31.05 -7.76 -31.35
CA GLU A 139 32.19 -8.19 -32.16
C GLU A 139 31.72 -8.86 -33.46
N LEU A 140 30.73 -9.74 -33.38
CA LEU A 140 30.13 -10.37 -34.56
C LEU A 140 29.50 -9.33 -35.49
N PHE A 141 28.74 -8.38 -34.94
CA PHE A 141 28.15 -7.29 -35.69
C PHE A 141 29.20 -6.40 -36.34
N SER A 142 30.28 -6.07 -35.62
CA SER A 142 31.37 -5.22 -36.11
C SER A 142 32.05 -5.85 -37.32
N ARG A 143 32.36 -7.15 -37.23
CA ARG A 143 32.94 -7.91 -38.34
C ARG A 143 31.99 -8.02 -39.53
N ALA A 144 30.70 -8.25 -39.28
CA ALA A 144 29.71 -8.44 -40.34
C ALA A 144 29.34 -7.13 -41.06
N ALA A 145 29.19 -6.03 -40.33
CA ALA A 145 28.72 -4.74 -40.86
C ALA A 145 29.87 -3.85 -41.37
N TYR A 146 31.06 -3.95 -40.76
CA TYR A 146 32.19 -3.05 -41.04
C TYR A 146 33.47 -3.77 -41.44
N GLY A 147 33.49 -5.11 -41.48
CA GLY A 147 34.66 -5.89 -41.90
C GLY A 147 35.88 -5.80 -40.97
N SER A 148 35.73 -5.20 -39.78
CA SER A 148 36.80 -4.93 -38.82
C SER A 148 36.42 -5.43 -37.43
N ALA A 149 37.43 -5.70 -36.60
CA ALA A 149 37.20 -6.02 -35.20
C ALA A 149 36.62 -4.80 -34.46
N PHE A 150 35.84 -5.03 -33.40
CA PHE A 150 35.20 -3.94 -32.66
C PHE A 150 36.20 -2.89 -32.18
N ILE A 151 37.35 -3.32 -31.67
CA ILE A 151 38.39 -2.43 -31.14
C ILE A 151 39.04 -1.54 -32.20
N GLU A 152 38.94 -1.91 -33.48
CA GLU A 152 39.49 -1.17 -34.61
C GLU A 152 38.50 -0.14 -35.17
N LEU A 153 37.23 -0.19 -34.74
CA LEU A 153 36.20 0.72 -35.23
C LEU A 153 36.47 2.15 -34.78
N ARG A 154 36.42 3.06 -35.75
CA ARG A 154 36.53 4.49 -35.49
C ARG A 154 35.18 5.05 -35.02
N LEU A 155 34.93 4.97 -33.71
CA LEU A 155 33.70 5.47 -33.06
C LEU A 155 33.55 7.01 -33.04
N THR A 156 34.48 7.72 -33.69
CA THR A 156 34.38 9.17 -33.91
C THR A 156 33.15 9.51 -34.74
N ASP A 157 32.84 8.70 -35.77
CA ASP A 157 31.64 8.92 -36.58
C ASP A 157 30.36 8.66 -35.76
N THR A 158 29.43 9.63 -35.79
CA THR A 158 28.18 9.56 -35.04
C THR A 158 27.32 8.38 -35.48
N ARG A 159 27.35 8.01 -36.78
CA ARG A 159 26.55 6.88 -37.29
C ARG A 159 27.09 5.55 -36.76
N THR A 160 28.39 5.33 -36.86
CA THR A 160 29.05 4.12 -36.31
C THR A 160 28.86 4.02 -34.80
N LEU A 161 29.06 5.13 -34.07
CA LEU A 161 28.82 5.17 -32.62
C LEU A 161 27.37 4.80 -32.26
N ALA A 162 26.39 5.39 -32.96
CA ALA A 162 24.97 5.12 -32.72
C ALA A 162 24.60 3.66 -33.04
N ALA A 163 25.15 3.09 -34.12
CA ALA A 163 24.92 1.70 -34.49
C ALA A 163 25.50 0.73 -33.46
N VAL A 164 26.75 0.95 -33.04
CA VAL A 164 27.44 0.15 -32.03
C VAL A 164 26.74 0.24 -30.68
N LEU A 165 26.39 1.44 -30.21
CA LEU A 165 25.67 1.60 -28.95
C LEU A 165 24.25 1.01 -29.03
N GLY A 166 23.58 1.16 -30.16
CA GLY A 166 22.26 0.56 -30.40
C GLY A 166 22.29 -0.95 -30.29
N ILE A 167 23.25 -1.62 -30.97
CA ILE A 167 23.37 -3.08 -30.90
C ILE A 167 23.85 -3.54 -29.52
N THR A 168 24.72 -2.77 -28.86
CA THR A 168 25.17 -3.05 -27.48
C THR A 168 23.98 -3.02 -26.53
N ALA A 169 23.17 -1.95 -26.57
CA ALA A 169 21.99 -1.80 -25.73
C ALA A 169 20.95 -2.91 -26.00
N LEU A 170 20.71 -3.23 -27.27
CA LEU A 170 19.74 -4.25 -27.67
C LEU A 170 20.16 -5.65 -27.21
N ALA A 171 21.43 -6.02 -27.44
CA ALA A 171 21.96 -7.31 -27.02
C ALA A 171 21.97 -7.44 -25.49
N HIS A 172 22.42 -6.40 -24.80
CA HIS A 172 22.46 -6.38 -23.34
C HIS A 172 21.05 -6.48 -22.74
N PHE A 173 20.09 -5.73 -23.28
CA PHE A 173 18.68 -5.82 -22.92
C PHE A 173 18.12 -7.23 -23.16
N PHE A 174 18.40 -7.82 -24.32
CA PHE A 174 17.91 -9.16 -24.64
C PHE A 174 18.42 -10.18 -23.62
N PHE A 175 19.74 -10.24 -23.37
CA PHE A 175 20.32 -11.20 -22.42
C PHE A 175 19.84 -10.96 -20.99
N SER A 176 19.81 -9.70 -20.55
CA SER A 176 19.35 -9.31 -19.21
C SER A 176 17.89 -9.70 -18.98
N SER A 177 16.99 -9.30 -19.89
CA SER A 177 15.55 -9.56 -19.76
C SER A 177 15.18 -11.02 -19.98
N ALA A 178 15.84 -11.72 -20.93
CA ALA A 178 15.62 -13.15 -21.17
C ALA A 178 16.07 -13.98 -19.97
N PHE A 179 17.21 -13.64 -19.37
CA PHE A 179 17.68 -14.33 -18.16
C PHE A 179 16.75 -14.08 -16.98
N ALA A 180 16.31 -12.84 -16.76
CA ALA A 180 15.36 -12.53 -15.69
C ALA A 180 14.05 -13.33 -15.84
N ALA A 181 13.50 -13.39 -17.06
CA ALA A 181 12.29 -14.17 -17.34
C ALA A 181 12.51 -15.68 -17.18
N PHE A 182 13.66 -16.21 -17.63
CA PHE A 182 14.02 -17.61 -17.45
C PHE A 182 14.14 -17.96 -15.96
N TYR A 183 14.84 -17.12 -15.20
CA TYR A 183 15.06 -17.32 -13.77
C TYR A 183 13.76 -17.28 -12.97
N GLN A 184 12.84 -16.36 -13.32
CA GLN A 184 11.54 -16.28 -12.68
C GLN A 184 10.65 -17.49 -13.03
N LYS A 185 10.69 -17.97 -14.27
CA LYS A 185 9.97 -19.19 -14.69
C LYS A 185 10.40 -20.43 -13.89
N LEU A 186 11.66 -20.52 -13.47
CA LEU A 186 12.11 -21.61 -12.59
C LEU A 186 11.45 -21.59 -11.21
N ARG A 187 10.94 -20.43 -10.78
CA ARG A 187 10.36 -20.20 -9.44
C ARG A 187 8.84 -20.10 -9.43
N THR A 188 8.23 -19.67 -10.52
CA THR A 188 6.78 -19.41 -10.62
C THR A 188 6.12 -20.35 -11.63
N GLN A 189 4.82 -20.63 -11.49
CA GLN A 189 4.06 -21.28 -12.56
C GLN A 189 3.54 -20.20 -13.51
N GLY A 190 3.87 -20.27 -14.80
CA GLY A 190 3.47 -19.27 -15.79
C GLY A 190 4.16 -19.45 -17.14
N SER A 191 3.63 -18.78 -18.17
CA SER A 191 4.21 -18.79 -19.50
C SER A 191 5.44 -17.86 -19.57
N PHE A 192 6.49 -18.29 -20.28
CA PHE A 192 7.72 -17.49 -20.40
C PHE A 192 7.45 -16.11 -21.02
N LEU A 193 6.61 -16.08 -22.06
CA LEU A 193 6.33 -14.87 -22.83
C LEU A 193 5.60 -13.81 -22.00
N GLU A 194 4.68 -14.23 -21.14
CA GLU A 194 3.93 -13.33 -20.26
C GLU A 194 4.81 -12.73 -19.16
N ILE A 195 5.67 -13.56 -18.55
CA ILE A 195 6.67 -13.11 -17.58
C ILE A 195 7.64 -12.12 -18.26
N TRP A 196 8.14 -12.46 -19.45
CA TRP A 196 9.08 -11.62 -20.17
C TRP A 196 8.46 -10.28 -20.56
N LYS A 197 7.23 -10.25 -21.10
CA LYS A 197 6.51 -9.00 -21.42
C LYS A 197 6.38 -8.06 -20.21
N THR A 198 6.15 -8.62 -19.03
CA THR A 198 5.96 -7.85 -17.79
C THR A 198 7.24 -7.13 -17.36
N HIS A 199 8.42 -7.75 -17.55
CA HIS A 199 9.71 -7.15 -17.15
C HIS A 199 10.43 -6.41 -18.28
N CYS A 200 10.08 -6.72 -19.52
CA CYS A 200 10.69 -6.19 -20.74
C CYS A 200 10.70 -4.66 -20.76
N VAL A 201 9.58 -4.01 -20.45
CA VAL A 201 9.47 -2.54 -20.55
C VAL A 201 10.41 -1.83 -19.56
N SER A 202 10.43 -2.28 -18.30
CA SER A 202 11.27 -1.68 -17.26
C SER A 202 12.77 -1.94 -17.51
N SER A 203 13.11 -3.14 -17.96
CA SER A 203 14.48 -3.48 -18.34
C SER A 203 14.96 -2.69 -19.57
N ALA A 204 14.13 -2.56 -20.61
CA ALA A 204 14.47 -1.83 -21.83
C ALA A 204 14.83 -0.37 -21.53
N LEU A 205 13.99 0.33 -20.75
CA LEU A 205 14.23 1.73 -20.43
C LEU A 205 15.61 1.97 -19.79
N THR A 206 16.02 1.07 -18.88
CA THR A 206 17.32 1.19 -18.20
C THR A 206 18.47 1.08 -19.19
N HIS A 207 18.47 0.08 -20.05
CA HIS A 207 19.56 -0.18 -20.98
C HIS A 207 19.64 0.88 -22.09
N PHE A 208 18.51 1.29 -22.67
CA PHE A 208 18.52 2.34 -23.71
C PHE A 208 18.90 3.71 -23.14
N THR A 209 18.46 4.04 -21.92
CA THR A 209 18.88 5.29 -21.26
C THR A 209 20.37 5.24 -20.93
N GLY A 210 20.87 4.10 -20.43
CA GLY A 210 22.29 3.89 -20.17
C GLY A 210 23.15 4.09 -21.42
N ALA A 211 22.72 3.56 -22.56
CA ALA A 211 23.43 3.73 -23.83
C ALA A 211 23.41 5.18 -24.32
N GLY A 212 22.30 5.89 -24.15
CA GLY A 212 22.20 7.33 -24.45
C GLY A 212 23.17 8.15 -23.60
N ILE A 213 23.22 7.90 -22.29
CA ILE A 213 24.14 8.59 -21.36
C ILE A 213 25.60 8.28 -21.73
N ALA A 214 25.93 7.01 -22.01
CA ALA A 214 27.27 6.60 -22.42
C ALA A 214 27.71 7.29 -23.73
N GLY A 215 26.86 7.31 -24.75
CA GLY A 215 27.14 7.95 -26.02
C GLY A 215 27.30 9.47 -25.93
N ALA A 216 26.42 10.13 -25.18
CA ALA A 216 26.53 11.56 -24.90
C ALA A 216 27.85 11.89 -24.17
N THR A 217 28.17 11.11 -23.13
CA THR A 217 29.42 11.25 -22.38
C THR A 217 30.63 11.04 -23.30
N PHE A 218 30.63 10.00 -24.13
CA PHE A 218 31.72 9.74 -25.07
C PHE A 218 31.94 10.90 -26.05
N LYS A 219 30.85 11.44 -26.63
CA LYS A 219 30.96 12.60 -27.52
C LYS A 219 31.49 13.82 -26.80
N VAL A 220 31.03 14.10 -25.59
CA VAL A 220 31.52 15.21 -24.76
C VAL A 220 33.02 15.05 -24.46
N PHE A 221 33.48 13.86 -24.09
CA PHE A 221 34.90 13.64 -23.77
C PHE A 221 35.83 13.70 -25.00
N ASN A 222 35.36 13.26 -26.17
CA ASN A 222 36.19 13.20 -27.39
C ASN A 222 36.06 14.44 -28.29
N TYR A 223 34.96 15.18 -28.20
CA TYR A 223 34.63 16.32 -29.08
C TYR A 223 34.25 17.60 -28.35
N GLY A 224 33.85 17.48 -27.08
CA GLY A 224 33.51 18.64 -26.28
C GLY A 224 34.77 19.39 -25.90
N ASP A 225 34.70 20.71 -25.99
CA ASP A 225 35.48 21.57 -25.11
C ASP A 225 35.27 21.06 -23.66
N VAL A 226 36.32 21.05 -22.85
CA VAL A 226 36.24 20.70 -21.42
C VAL A 226 35.10 21.47 -20.75
N ALA A 227 34.83 22.71 -21.20
CA ALA A 227 33.69 23.51 -20.77
C ALA A 227 32.32 22.83 -21.00
N LEU A 228 32.08 22.24 -22.17
CA LEU A 228 30.83 21.53 -22.50
C LEU A 228 30.63 20.30 -21.61
N GLY A 229 31.71 19.59 -21.25
CA GLY A 229 31.62 18.46 -20.35
C GLY A 229 31.30 18.85 -18.90
N VAL A 230 31.89 19.93 -18.42
CA VAL A 230 31.54 20.49 -17.11
C VAL A 230 30.07 20.93 -17.08
N ILE A 231 29.58 21.59 -18.14
CA ILE A 231 28.19 22.01 -18.26
C ILE A 231 27.24 20.80 -18.26
N SER A 232 27.49 19.76 -19.07
CA SER A 232 26.66 18.55 -19.08
C SER A 232 26.62 17.86 -17.72
N PHE A 233 27.75 17.79 -17.02
CA PHE A 233 27.81 17.22 -15.67
C PHE A 233 27.00 18.03 -14.67
N ILE A 234 27.11 19.37 -14.69
CA ILE A 234 26.32 20.26 -13.84
C ILE A 234 24.82 20.10 -14.12
N VAL A 235 24.41 20.05 -15.39
CA VAL A 235 23.00 19.87 -15.76
C VAL A 235 22.45 18.53 -15.25
N ILE A 236 23.20 17.43 -15.41
CA ILE A 236 22.81 16.12 -14.89
C ILE A 236 22.75 16.13 -13.36
N ALA A 237 23.72 16.76 -12.68
CA ALA A 237 23.75 16.87 -11.23
C ALA A 237 22.56 17.70 -10.70
N VAL A 238 22.25 18.83 -11.34
CA VAL A 238 21.08 19.67 -11.00
C VAL A 238 19.78 18.91 -11.25
N ALA A 239 19.65 18.21 -12.38
CA ALA A 239 18.49 17.37 -12.68
C ALA A 239 18.30 16.27 -11.62
N TYR A 240 19.40 15.62 -11.20
CA TYR A 240 19.38 14.63 -10.13
C TYR A 240 18.96 15.23 -8.77
N ILE A 241 19.50 16.39 -8.40
CA ILE A 241 19.13 17.09 -7.16
C ILE A 241 17.65 17.50 -7.19
N ASN A 242 17.19 18.07 -8.30
CA ASN A 242 15.81 18.48 -8.47
C ASN A 242 14.86 17.28 -8.36
N TYR A 243 15.18 16.18 -9.06
CA TYR A 243 14.43 14.94 -8.96
C TYR A 243 14.41 14.37 -7.53
N ARG A 244 15.56 14.36 -6.84
CA ARG A 244 15.62 13.87 -5.45
C ARG A 244 14.76 14.72 -4.53
N THR A 245 14.73 16.03 -4.76
CA THR A 245 13.90 16.97 -4.01
C THR A 245 12.42 16.67 -4.27
N LEU A 246 12.04 16.51 -5.54
CA LEU A 246 10.68 16.17 -5.95
C LEU A 246 10.19 14.85 -5.33
N ILE A 247 11.00 13.79 -5.36
CA ILE A 247 10.65 12.51 -4.74
C ILE A 247 10.48 12.65 -3.23
N ASN A 248 11.38 13.38 -2.55
CA ASN A 248 11.25 13.63 -1.12
C ASN A 248 9.97 14.42 -0.80
N GLU A 249 9.58 15.35 -1.66
CA GLU A 249 8.35 16.15 -1.50
C GLU A 249 7.10 15.30 -1.71
N ILE A 250 7.06 14.45 -2.74
CA ILE A 250 5.97 13.50 -2.98
C ILE A 250 5.83 12.52 -1.80
N ASN A 251 6.95 12.01 -1.27
CA ASN A 251 6.90 11.11 -0.12
C ASN A 251 6.36 11.82 1.13
N ARG A 252 6.69 13.10 1.33
CA ARG A 252 6.14 13.92 2.42
C ARG A 252 4.65 14.20 2.23
N SER A 253 4.21 14.50 1.02
CA SER A 253 2.79 14.75 0.75
C SER A 253 1.94 13.50 0.97
N ILE A 254 2.43 12.33 0.59
CA ILE A 254 1.77 11.05 0.88
C ILE A 254 1.66 10.82 2.39
N ALA A 255 2.74 11.02 3.15
CA ALA A 255 2.73 10.87 4.61
C ALA A 255 1.73 11.83 5.28
N ASN A 256 1.67 13.09 4.81
CA ASN A 256 0.72 14.07 5.32
C ASN A 256 -0.74 13.69 5.05
N VAL A 257 -1.03 13.11 3.88
CA VAL A 257 -2.37 12.62 3.55
C VAL A 257 -2.76 11.44 4.44
N GLU A 258 -1.84 10.50 4.66
CA GLU A 258 -2.07 9.35 5.54
C GLU A 258 -2.33 9.79 6.99
N GLU A 259 -1.58 10.76 7.51
CA GLU A 259 -1.83 11.34 8.84
C GLU A 259 -3.19 12.06 8.91
N ALA A 260 -3.55 12.82 7.87
CA ALA A 260 -4.84 13.49 7.82
C ALA A 260 -6.03 12.51 7.78
N GLU A 261 -5.91 11.39 7.06
CA GLU A 261 -6.92 10.33 7.06
C GLU A 261 -7.04 9.65 8.42
N ARG A 262 -5.91 9.34 9.09
CA ARG A 262 -5.93 8.77 10.44
C ARG A 262 -6.62 9.70 11.43
N GLN A 263 -6.32 11.00 11.38
CA GLN A 263 -6.98 11.98 12.24
C GLN A 263 -8.48 12.07 11.98
N LYS A 264 -8.92 12.01 10.70
CA LYS A 264 -10.35 11.96 10.36
C LYS A 264 -11.01 10.72 10.94
N ALA A 265 -10.42 9.54 10.74
CA ALA A 265 -10.96 8.28 11.26
C ALA A 265 -11.08 8.28 12.79
N ASP A 266 -10.09 8.82 13.51
CA ASP A 266 -10.15 8.95 14.97
C ASP A 266 -11.21 9.97 15.42
N SER A 267 -11.37 11.07 14.69
CA SER A 267 -12.42 12.06 14.97
C SER A 267 -13.82 11.49 14.76
N GLU A 268 -14.03 10.67 13.73
CA GLU A 268 -15.29 9.98 13.46
C GLU A 268 -15.60 8.93 14.52
N ARG A 269 -14.60 8.17 14.96
CA ARG A 269 -14.73 7.21 16.08
C ARG A 269 -15.16 7.91 17.36
N ARG A 270 -14.48 9.01 17.75
CA ARG A 270 -14.86 9.80 18.93
C ARG A 270 -16.28 10.36 18.83
N ARG A 271 -16.69 10.85 17.65
CA ARG A 271 -18.07 11.32 17.42
C ARG A 271 -19.09 10.19 17.60
N ALA A 272 -18.80 9.00 17.08
CA ALA A 272 -19.69 7.84 17.22
C ALA A 272 -19.79 7.35 18.68
N GLU A 273 -18.70 7.42 19.44
CA GLU A 273 -18.69 7.08 20.88
C GLU A 273 -19.52 8.07 21.69
N ILE A 274 -19.37 9.38 21.46
CA ILE A 274 -20.15 10.43 22.12
C ILE A 274 -21.65 10.27 21.81
N GLU A 275 -21.98 10.01 20.54
CA GLU A 275 -23.39 9.82 20.13
C GLU A 275 -24.02 8.60 20.81
N LYS A 276 -23.27 7.48 20.91
CA LYS A 276 -23.72 6.30 21.64
C LYS A 276 -23.92 6.58 23.13
N ALA A 277 -23.01 7.33 23.76
CA ALA A 277 -23.14 7.71 25.17
C ALA A 277 -24.38 8.57 25.40
N ARG A 278 -24.60 9.61 24.56
CA ARG A 278 -25.79 10.46 24.61
C ARG A 278 -27.08 9.67 24.42
N ARG A 279 -27.11 8.72 23.47
CA ARG A 279 -28.27 7.88 23.25
C ARG A 279 -28.60 7.03 24.48
N LYS A 280 -27.57 6.45 25.12
CA LYS A 280 -27.75 5.65 26.35
C LYS A 280 -28.25 6.50 27.51
N GLU A 281 -27.73 7.71 27.68
CA GLU A 281 -28.22 8.67 28.68
C GLU A 281 -29.67 9.06 28.43
N ALA A 282 -30.03 9.38 27.18
CA ALA A 282 -31.40 9.73 26.80
C ALA A 282 -32.37 8.56 27.02
N GLU A 283 -31.97 7.32 26.71
CA GLU A 283 -32.75 6.11 26.98
C GLU A 283 -32.97 5.94 28.50
N SER A 284 -31.92 6.10 29.33
CA SER A 284 -32.07 6.01 30.79
C SER A 284 -32.97 7.11 31.38
N TYR A 285 -32.85 8.34 30.88
CA TYR A 285 -33.69 9.45 31.30
C TYR A 285 -35.16 9.25 30.90
N ALA A 286 -35.40 8.72 29.69
CA ALA A 286 -36.74 8.38 29.24
C ALA A 286 -37.38 7.28 30.11
N GLU A 287 -36.61 6.24 30.48
CA GLU A 287 -37.07 5.20 31.39
C GLU A 287 -37.43 5.75 32.79
N GLU A 288 -36.60 6.62 33.36
CA GLU A 288 -36.89 7.28 34.64
C GLU A 288 -38.14 8.15 34.56
N LEU A 289 -38.28 8.93 33.49
CA LEU A 289 -39.44 9.78 33.27
C LEU A 289 -40.73 8.95 33.15
N CYS A 290 -40.71 7.87 32.38
CA CYS A 290 -41.84 6.94 32.28
C CYS A 290 -42.22 6.36 33.66
N ARG A 291 -41.25 5.93 34.46
CA ARG A 291 -41.52 5.44 35.83
C ARG A 291 -42.11 6.53 36.73
N SER A 292 -41.66 7.77 36.61
CA SER A 292 -42.20 8.88 37.39
C SER A 292 -43.64 9.18 36.99
N LEU A 293 -43.92 9.27 35.68
CA LEU A 293 -45.26 9.50 35.15
C LEU A 293 -46.23 8.38 35.54
N GLU A 294 -45.80 7.12 35.52
CA GLU A 294 -46.62 5.99 35.98
C GLU A 294 -46.95 6.09 37.48
N LYS A 295 -45.98 6.48 38.32
CA LYS A 295 -46.23 6.69 39.75
C LYS A 295 -47.20 7.84 39.99
N GLU A 296 -47.04 8.94 39.27
CA GLU A 296 -47.91 10.11 39.37
C GLU A 296 -49.33 9.78 38.91
N ALA A 297 -49.49 9.07 37.79
CA ALA A 297 -50.78 8.59 37.31
C ALA A 297 -51.48 7.69 38.34
N ARG A 298 -50.75 6.71 38.93
CA ARG A 298 -51.29 5.84 39.99
C ARG A 298 -51.70 6.62 41.24
N ALA A 299 -50.89 7.59 41.66
CA ALA A 299 -51.20 8.44 42.81
C ALA A 299 -52.45 9.30 42.54
N ASN A 300 -52.57 9.85 41.33
CA ASN A 300 -53.73 10.63 40.91
C ASN A 300 -55.01 9.78 40.89
N ASP A 301 -54.95 8.57 40.34
CA ASP A 301 -56.08 7.64 40.32
C ASP A 301 -56.50 7.22 41.73
N ALA A 302 -55.54 6.94 42.62
CA ALA A 302 -55.82 6.63 44.02
C ALA A 302 -56.47 7.81 44.76
N LEU A 303 -55.96 9.03 44.54
CA LEU A 303 -56.53 10.25 45.10
C LEU A 303 -57.97 10.46 44.62
N ARG A 304 -58.23 10.36 43.31
CA ARG A 304 -59.58 10.46 42.74
C ARG A 304 -60.53 9.42 43.30
N LYS A 305 -60.05 8.19 43.53
CA LYS A 305 -60.86 7.14 44.15
C LYS A 305 -61.20 7.49 45.60
N SER A 306 -60.23 7.94 46.38
CA SER A 306 -60.42 8.37 47.77
C SER A 306 -61.36 9.56 47.88
N GLU A 307 -61.24 10.55 46.99
CA GLU A 307 -62.17 11.69 46.91
C GLU A 307 -63.61 11.23 46.66
N ARG A 308 -63.82 10.30 45.71
CA ARG A 308 -65.16 9.72 45.45
C ARG A 308 -65.71 8.97 46.64
N GLU A 309 -64.88 8.15 47.31
CA GLU A 309 -65.27 7.40 48.51
C GLU A 309 -65.65 8.34 49.67
N LEU A 310 -64.88 9.41 49.90
CA LEU A 310 -65.18 10.44 50.90
C LEU A 310 -66.45 11.21 50.57
N GLN A 311 -66.64 11.61 49.31
CA GLN A 311 -67.88 12.25 48.87
C GLN A 311 -69.09 11.34 49.08
N HIS A 312 -68.97 10.06 48.72
CA HIS A 312 -70.03 9.08 48.93
C HIS A 312 -70.34 8.89 50.42
N ALA A 313 -69.33 8.71 51.28
CA ALA A 313 -69.52 8.59 52.73
C ALA A 313 -70.11 9.86 53.38
N ALA A 314 -69.77 11.04 52.84
CA ALA A 314 -70.31 12.31 53.33
C ALA A 314 -71.77 12.56 52.89
N SER A 315 -72.25 11.90 51.84
CA SER A 315 -73.58 12.07 51.25
C SER A 315 -74.53 10.90 51.48
N HIS A 316 -74.03 9.71 51.80
CA HIS A 316 -74.80 8.47 51.97
C HIS A 316 -74.64 7.88 53.37
N ASP A 317 -75.66 7.15 53.84
CA ASP A 317 -75.66 6.42 55.09
C ASP A 317 -74.95 5.07 54.93
N SER A 318 -74.05 4.73 55.87
CA SER A 318 -73.18 3.56 55.75
C SER A 318 -73.89 2.22 55.93
N LEU A 319 -75.05 2.19 56.59
CA LEU A 319 -75.79 0.96 56.86
C LEU A 319 -76.75 0.62 55.72
N THR A 320 -77.37 1.65 55.11
CA THR A 320 -78.44 1.47 54.12
C THR A 320 -78.01 1.78 52.69
N GLY A 321 -76.92 2.53 52.50
CA GLY A 321 -76.47 3.00 51.18
C GLY A 321 -77.35 4.09 50.57
N LEU A 322 -78.39 4.57 51.27
CA LEU A 322 -79.26 5.66 50.84
C LEU A 322 -78.64 7.02 51.16
N ALA A 323 -79.15 8.10 50.54
CA ALA A 323 -78.73 9.46 50.87
C ALA A 323 -78.91 9.73 52.38
N ASN A 324 -77.87 10.27 53.02
CA ASN A 324 -77.94 10.58 54.44
C ASN A 324 -78.79 11.84 54.68
N ARG A 325 -79.11 12.08 55.95
CA ARG A 325 -79.99 13.18 56.35
C ARG A 325 -79.47 14.56 55.91
N LYS A 326 -78.14 14.76 55.90
CA LYS A 326 -77.55 16.03 55.47
C LYS A 326 -77.74 16.23 53.96
N HIS A 327 -77.43 15.23 53.16
CA HIS A 327 -77.59 15.30 51.71
C HIS A 327 -79.06 15.46 51.29
N LEU A 328 -79.97 14.76 51.97
CA LEU A 328 -81.42 14.95 51.79
C LEU A 328 -81.83 16.40 52.06
N ASN A 329 -81.34 17.01 53.14
CA ASN A 329 -81.64 18.40 53.47
C ASN A 329 -81.07 19.39 52.44
N ASP A 330 -79.86 19.14 51.94
CA ASP A 330 -79.23 19.98 50.91
C ASP A 330 -80.06 19.94 49.61
N ILE A 331 -80.45 18.75 49.13
CA ILE A 331 -81.32 18.57 47.96
C ILE A 331 -82.68 19.25 48.16
N LEU A 332 -83.30 19.06 49.34
CA LEU A 332 -84.56 19.72 49.65
C LEU A 332 -84.41 21.25 49.65
N GLY A 333 -83.30 21.78 50.17
CA GLY A 333 -82.98 23.21 50.13
C GLY A 333 -82.84 23.75 48.71
N GLU A 334 -82.16 23.01 47.83
CA GLU A 334 -82.04 23.34 46.40
C GLU A 334 -83.40 23.31 45.69
N LEU A 335 -84.19 22.25 45.88
CA LEU A 335 -85.52 22.11 45.29
C LEU A 335 -86.48 23.22 45.76
N ILE A 336 -86.44 23.57 47.05
CA ILE A 336 -87.22 24.69 47.60
C ILE A 336 -86.78 26.01 46.97
N SER A 337 -85.48 26.23 46.81
CA SER A 337 -84.93 27.46 46.24
C SER A 337 -85.24 27.57 44.74
N GLY A 338 -85.15 26.47 44.00
CA GLY A 338 -85.53 26.38 42.59
C GLY A 338 -87.01 26.68 42.39
N TYR A 339 -87.88 26.07 43.22
CA TYR A 339 -89.32 26.36 43.20
C TYR A 339 -89.64 27.83 43.49
N ARG A 340 -88.86 28.50 44.35
CA ARG A 340 -89.03 29.95 44.61
C ARG A 340 -88.67 30.82 43.40
N GLN A 341 -87.74 30.39 42.56
CA GLN A 341 -87.33 31.12 41.36
C GLN A 341 -88.25 30.83 40.17
N ASP A 342 -88.67 29.58 40.01
CA ASP A 342 -89.62 29.14 39.01
C ASP A 342 -90.73 28.28 39.66
N PRO A 343 -91.90 28.87 39.95
CA PRO A 343 -93.02 28.16 40.58
C PRO A 343 -93.63 27.04 39.74
N SER A 344 -93.21 26.87 38.48
CA SER A 344 -93.67 25.76 37.63
C SER A 344 -92.98 24.43 37.96
N ALA A 345 -91.80 24.45 38.57
CA ALA A 345 -91.04 23.27 38.96
C ALA A 345 -91.46 22.75 40.36
N THR A 346 -92.59 22.03 40.43
CA THR A 346 -93.10 21.45 41.70
C THR A 346 -92.36 20.18 42.11
N PHE A 347 -92.26 19.93 43.42
CA PHE A 347 -91.67 18.69 43.99
C PHE A 347 -92.52 18.17 45.16
N GLN A 348 -92.37 16.88 45.50
CA GLN A 348 -93.11 16.20 46.57
C GLN A 348 -92.14 15.42 47.46
N VAL A 349 -92.46 15.29 48.76
CA VAL A 349 -91.64 14.56 49.74
C VAL A 349 -92.48 13.46 50.39
N LEU A 350 -91.96 12.24 50.39
CA LEU A 350 -92.59 11.07 51.01
C LEU A 350 -91.76 10.62 52.21
N PHE A 351 -92.41 10.49 53.38
CA PHE A 351 -91.77 9.99 54.60
C PHE A 351 -92.28 8.56 54.90
N LEU A 352 -91.34 7.63 55.09
CA LEU A 352 -91.61 6.20 55.31
C LEU A 352 -90.88 5.76 56.59
N ASP A 353 -91.53 4.97 57.43
CA ASP A 353 -90.97 4.45 58.68
C ASP A 353 -91.36 2.97 58.90
N ILE A 354 -90.50 2.21 59.57
CA ILE A 354 -90.69 0.78 59.84
C ILE A 354 -91.38 0.59 61.19
N ARG A 355 -92.56 -0.03 61.20
CA ARG A 355 -93.28 -0.33 62.45
C ARG A 355 -92.55 -1.41 63.26
N SER A 356 -92.44 -1.19 64.58
CA SER A 356 -91.94 -2.17 65.56
C SER A 356 -90.48 -2.62 65.40
N PHE A 357 -89.60 -1.78 64.84
CA PHE A 357 -88.20 -2.12 64.58
C PHE A 357 -87.39 -2.55 65.82
N LYS A 358 -87.70 -2.01 67.01
CA LYS A 358 -86.96 -2.28 68.26
C LYS A 358 -86.93 -3.76 68.65
N ASN A 359 -88.03 -4.50 68.45
CA ASN A 359 -88.11 -5.93 68.78
C ASN A 359 -87.23 -6.80 67.88
N ILE A 360 -86.93 -6.35 66.66
CA ILE A 360 -86.14 -7.10 65.68
C ILE A 360 -84.65 -7.06 66.05
N ASN A 361 -84.19 -5.98 66.70
CA ASN A 361 -82.77 -5.80 67.04
C ASN A 361 -82.39 -6.43 68.39
N ASP A 362 -83.37 -6.64 69.28
CA ASP A 362 -83.18 -7.16 70.65
C ASP A 362 -83.37 -8.69 70.77
N THR A 363 -83.68 -9.40 69.67
CA THR A 363 -83.81 -10.87 69.58
C THR A 363 -82.61 -11.45 68.84
#